data_AF-A0A4P5WQ04-F1
#
_entry.id   AF-A0A4P5WQ04-F1
#
_cell.length_a   1.000
_cell.length_b   1.000
_cell.length_c   1.000
_cell.angle_alpha   90.00
_cell.angle_beta   90.00
_cell.angle_gamma   90.00
#
_symmetry.space_group_name_H-M   'P 1'
#
loop_
_entity.id
_entity.type
_entity.pdbx_description
1 polymer ?
#
loop_
_entity_poly.entity_id
_entity_poly.type
_entity_poly.pdbx_seq_one_letter_code
_entity_poly.pdbx_strand_id
1 'polypeptide(L)'
;MIGIPVIGFLLLLGIIAWSLTGSLPALSGNLAARMLTEKSLPRIIIPWSDTGLSQADRQTLQAVLAENAETLTSELVTCRLIGTDDGIAVQWTASSSAAWCVVDAVSDSEKPLSLWLKKERPRLNAARRTELLDALSSYCRDKLQQAAGTDVTIDAGQVRDFVALNAATDALGFAVAAKTDKRVIRPAVENERGQLYICVPSDTQTLTLAGRRSGQGPLFPGSYHVVIAPAAAAPADPEQSTDAETMPEKP
;
A
#
# COMPACT_ATOMS: atom_id res chain seq x y z
N MET A 1 24.12 -16.37 -55.03
CA MET A 1 22.82 -16.03 -54.41
C MET A 1 23.03 -15.77 -52.92
N ILE A 2 23.29 -14.52 -52.50
CA ILE A 2 23.51 -14.11 -51.10
C ILE A 2 22.72 -12.81 -50.83
N GLY A 3 21.49 -12.72 -51.33
CA GLY A 3 20.65 -11.52 -51.20
C GLY A 3 19.51 -11.67 -50.20
N ILE A 4 18.88 -12.84 -50.20
CA ILE A 4 17.64 -13.12 -49.47
C ILE A 4 17.82 -13.22 -47.93
N PRO A 5 18.91 -13.83 -47.39
CA PRO A 5 19.05 -13.94 -45.93
C PRO A 5 19.39 -12.61 -45.26
N VAL A 6 20.17 -11.76 -45.94
CA VAL A 6 20.62 -10.47 -45.41
C VAL A 6 19.45 -9.48 -45.35
N ILE A 7 18.58 -9.48 -46.35
CA ILE A 7 17.38 -8.65 -46.37
C ILE A 7 16.41 -9.06 -45.24
N GLY A 8 16.23 -10.36 -45.02
CA GLY A 8 15.40 -10.86 -43.91
C GLY A 8 15.95 -10.46 -42.53
N PHE A 9 17.26 -10.54 -42.35
CA PHE A 9 17.91 -10.12 -41.10
C PHE A 9 17.82 -8.60 -40.86
N LEU A 10 18.01 -7.78 -41.90
CA LEU A 10 17.89 -6.33 -41.81
C LEU A 10 16.44 -5.88 -41.58
N LEU A 11 15.45 -6.57 -42.16
CA LEU A 11 14.03 -6.34 -41.87
C LEU A 11 13.69 -6.66 -40.41
N LEU A 12 14.21 -7.78 -39.88
CA LEU A 12 14.00 -8.14 -38.48
C LEU A 12 14.63 -7.10 -37.54
N LEU A 13 15.87 -6.65 -37.83
CA LEU A 13 16.52 -5.57 -37.09
C LEU A 13 15.76 -4.25 -37.21
N GLY A 14 15.20 -3.92 -38.37
CA GLY A 14 14.36 -2.75 -38.58
C GLY A 14 13.07 -2.81 -37.74
N ILE A 15 12.41 -3.97 -37.66
CA ILE A 15 11.23 -4.18 -36.83
C ILE A 15 11.57 -4.10 -35.34
N ILE A 16 12.71 -4.68 -34.92
CA ILE A 16 13.18 -4.59 -33.54
C ILE A 16 13.53 -3.13 -33.20
N ALA A 17 14.26 -2.42 -34.05
CA ALA A 17 14.60 -1.02 -33.84
C ALA A 17 13.37 -0.10 -33.83
N TRP A 18 12.39 -0.34 -34.72
CA TRP A 18 11.13 0.40 -34.73
C TRP A 18 10.27 0.09 -33.51
N SER A 19 10.22 -1.17 -33.06
CA SER A 19 9.57 -1.57 -31.80
C SER A 19 10.23 -0.95 -30.58
N LEU A 20 11.56 -0.77 -30.60
CA LEU A 20 12.33 -0.12 -29.54
C LEU A 20 12.24 1.42 -29.56
N THR A 21 11.92 2.02 -30.71
CA THR A 21 11.79 3.49 -30.90
C THR A 21 10.35 3.98 -30.97
N GLY A 22 9.38 3.07 -31.15
CA GLY A 22 7.97 3.33 -30.91
C GLY A 22 7.83 3.79 -29.46
N SER A 23 7.28 5.00 -29.27
CA SER A 23 7.06 5.59 -27.96
C SER A 23 6.51 4.54 -27.01
N LEU A 24 7.26 4.23 -25.93
CA LEU A 24 6.78 3.35 -24.87
C LEU A 24 5.36 3.81 -24.50
N PRO A 25 4.37 2.91 -24.44
CA PRO A 25 3.00 3.30 -24.14
C PRO A 25 3.00 4.13 -22.85
N ALA A 26 2.31 5.26 -22.90
CA ALA A 26 2.31 6.20 -21.78
C ALA A 26 1.81 5.49 -20.51
N LEU A 27 2.51 5.70 -19.40
CA LEU A 27 2.11 5.19 -18.09
C LEU A 27 1.03 6.09 -17.49
N SER A 28 -0.10 6.15 -18.19
CA SER A 28 -1.24 6.99 -17.87
C SER A 28 -2.52 6.37 -18.37
N GLY A 29 -3.59 6.53 -17.60
CA GLY A 29 -4.90 5.95 -17.90
C GLY A 29 -5.85 6.13 -16.73
N ASN A 30 -6.91 5.32 -16.73
CA ASN A 30 -7.90 5.29 -15.65
C ASN A 30 -7.80 3.97 -14.90
N LEU A 31 -7.67 4.04 -13.58
CA LEU A 31 -7.78 2.87 -12.72
C LEU A 31 -9.13 2.87 -12.01
N ALA A 32 -9.71 1.68 -11.91
CA ALA A 32 -10.86 1.46 -11.06
C ALA A 32 -10.41 1.34 -9.60
N ALA A 33 -11.23 1.89 -8.71
CA ALA A 33 -11.12 1.67 -7.30
C ALA A 33 -12.50 1.51 -6.68
N ARG A 34 -12.54 0.93 -5.48
CA ARG A 34 -13.78 0.80 -4.69
C ARG A 34 -13.52 1.16 -3.24
N MET A 35 -14.50 1.78 -2.60
CA MET A 35 -14.53 1.92 -1.14
C MET A 35 -14.77 0.57 -0.48
N LEU A 36 -14.14 0.39 0.68
CA LEU A 36 -14.38 -0.73 1.59
C LEU A 36 -15.35 -0.30 2.70
N THR A 37 -16.13 -1.27 3.17
CA THR A 37 -16.96 -1.14 4.37
C THR A 37 -16.12 -1.34 5.64
N GLU A 38 -15.06 -2.15 5.55
CA GLU A 38 -14.19 -2.46 6.68
C GLU A 38 -13.38 -1.24 7.09
N LYS A 39 -13.29 -1.00 8.41
CA LYS A 39 -12.42 0.06 8.96
C LYS A 39 -11.00 -0.38 9.21
N SER A 40 -10.75 -1.68 9.40
CA SER A 40 -9.42 -2.22 9.64
C SER A 40 -8.99 -3.14 8.52
N LEU A 41 -7.72 -3.03 8.12
CA LEU A 41 -7.10 -3.97 7.20
C LEU A 41 -6.56 -5.18 7.96
N PRO A 42 -6.37 -6.33 7.29
CA PRO A 42 -5.63 -7.45 7.84
C PRO A 42 -4.25 -7.01 8.36
N ARG A 43 -3.80 -7.66 9.43
CA ARG A 43 -2.48 -7.39 10.01
C ARG A 43 -1.39 -7.89 9.07
N ILE A 44 -0.33 -7.10 8.93
CA ILE A 44 0.91 -7.50 8.25
C ILE A 44 1.98 -7.76 9.29
N ILE A 45 2.72 -8.85 9.18
CA ILE A 45 3.78 -9.20 10.12
C ILE A 45 5.14 -8.76 9.56
N ILE A 46 5.88 -7.98 10.35
CA ILE A 46 7.31 -7.78 10.16
C ILE A 46 8.02 -8.89 10.95
N PRO A 47 8.68 -9.84 10.29
CA PRO A 47 9.34 -10.94 10.98
C PRO A 47 10.41 -10.43 11.95
N TRP A 48 10.54 -11.08 13.12
CA TRP A 48 11.61 -10.73 14.07
C TRP A 48 13.02 -10.84 13.47
N SER A 49 13.21 -11.71 12.46
CA SER A 49 14.47 -11.85 11.73
C SER A 49 14.89 -10.57 11.01
N ASP A 50 13.93 -9.74 10.59
CA ASP A 50 14.20 -8.52 9.83
C ASP A 50 14.64 -7.36 10.73
N THR A 51 14.45 -7.47 12.05
CA THR A 51 14.83 -6.43 13.02
C THR A 51 16.34 -6.35 13.27
N GLY A 52 17.10 -7.40 12.94
CA GLY A 52 18.54 -7.49 13.24
C GLY A 52 18.87 -7.63 14.73
N LEU A 53 17.88 -7.75 15.61
CA LEU A 53 18.06 -7.83 17.06
C LEU A 53 18.62 -9.19 17.50
N SER A 54 19.27 -9.21 18.67
CA SER A 54 19.61 -10.44 19.40
C SER A 54 18.36 -11.15 19.92
N GLN A 55 18.45 -12.42 20.32
CA GLN A 55 17.30 -13.14 20.87
C GLN A 55 16.75 -12.49 22.15
N ALA A 56 17.62 -12.02 23.05
CA ALA A 56 17.23 -11.37 24.30
C ALA A 56 16.52 -10.02 24.05
N ASP A 57 17.05 -9.24 23.10
CA ASP A 57 16.42 -7.96 22.72
C ASP A 57 15.07 -8.17 22.04
N ARG A 58 14.94 -9.22 21.22
CA ARG A 58 13.64 -9.59 20.60
C ARG A 58 12.61 -9.92 21.66
N GLN A 59 12.95 -10.73 22.65
CA GLN A 59 12.02 -11.09 23.74
C GLN A 59 11.59 -9.87 24.54
N THR A 60 12.54 -8.98 24.85
CA THR A 60 12.25 -7.72 25.54
C THR A 60 11.32 -6.84 24.70
N LEU A 61 11.65 -6.60 23.43
CA LEU A 61 10.85 -5.74 22.56
C LEU A 61 9.46 -6.34 22.28
N GLN A 62 9.38 -7.65 22.10
CA GLN A 62 8.12 -8.37 21.95
C GLN A 62 7.21 -8.13 23.16
N ALA A 63 7.71 -8.33 24.37
CA ALA A 63 6.94 -8.12 25.60
C ALA A 63 6.48 -6.65 25.73
N VAL A 64 7.39 -5.71 25.48
CA VAL A 64 7.09 -4.27 25.52
C VAL A 64 5.98 -3.90 24.54
N LEU A 65 6.05 -4.35 23.28
CA LEU A 65 5.05 -4.03 22.26
C LEU A 65 3.76 -4.85 22.40
N ALA A 66 3.79 -6.00 23.07
CA ALA A 66 2.60 -6.78 23.37
C ALA A 66 1.78 -6.10 24.49
N GLU A 67 2.43 -5.59 25.51
CA GLU A 67 1.79 -4.86 26.61
C GLU A 67 1.38 -3.46 26.18
N ASN A 68 2.29 -2.73 25.53
CA ASN A 68 2.13 -1.33 25.14
C ASN A 68 2.44 -1.15 23.65
N ALA A 69 1.46 -1.50 22.81
CA ALA A 69 1.56 -1.33 21.37
C ALA A 69 1.86 0.13 20.99
N GLU A 70 2.83 0.34 20.11
CA GLU A 70 3.15 1.65 19.58
C GLU A 70 1.99 2.13 18.69
N THR A 71 1.42 3.29 19.00
CA THR A 71 0.22 3.80 18.32
C THR A 71 0.55 5.10 17.59
N LEU A 72 0.55 5.03 16.26
CA LEU A 72 0.89 6.12 15.36
C LEU A 72 -0.39 6.64 14.72
N THR A 73 -0.81 7.85 15.08
CA THR A 73 -2.09 8.41 14.63
C THR A 73 -1.90 9.54 13.63
N SER A 74 -2.80 9.60 12.66
CA SER A 74 -2.98 10.71 11.72
C SER A 74 -4.47 11.00 11.57
N GLU A 75 -4.82 12.06 10.83
CA GLU A 75 -6.21 12.41 10.53
C GLU A 75 -6.97 11.27 9.83
N LEU A 76 -6.29 10.47 9.00
CA LEU A 76 -6.93 9.43 8.18
C LEU A 76 -6.83 8.03 8.80
N VAL A 77 -5.76 7.74 9.51
CA VAL A 77 -5.47 6.38 9.99
C VAL A 77 -4.81 6.38 11.36
N THR A 78 -5.11 5.32 12.10
CA THR A 78 -4.32 4.85 13.23
C THR A 78 -3.57 3.59 12.79
N CYS A 79 -2.26 3.61 12.95
CA CYS A 79 -1.38 2.46 12.82
C CYS A 79 -0.97 1.98 14.21
N ARG A 80 -1.04 0.67 14.45
CA ARG A 80 -0.53 0.06 15.68
C ARG A 80 0.57 -0.93 15.33
N LEU A 81 1.69 -0.85 16.03
CA LEU A 81 2.76 -1.85 16.00
C LEU A 81 2.66 -2.68 17.27
N ILE A 82 2.34 -3.95 17.11
CA ILE A 82 2.00 -4.86 18.21
C ILE A 82 3.02 -6.00 18.22
N GLY A 83 3.59 -6.30 19.39
CA GLY A 83 4.47 -7.45 19.54
C GLY A 83 3.66 -8.75 19.48
N THR A 84 4.02 -9.66 18.59
CA THR A 84 3.44 -11.01 18.47
C THR A 84 4.54 -12.06 18.45
N ASP A 85 4.17 -13.34 18.54
CA ASP A 85 5.15 -14.44 18.48
C ASP A 85 5.92 -14.45 17.15
N ASP A 86 5.22 -14.19 16.04
CA ASP A 86 5.80 -14.22 14.70
C ASP A 86 6.60 -12.96 14.31
N GLY A 87 6.41 -11.84 15.02
CA GLY A 87 6.99 -10.55 14.62
C GLY A 87 6.32 -9.33 15.23
N ILE A 88 6.51 -8.19 14.56
CA ILE A 88 5.78 -6.96 14.86
C ILE A 88 4.58 -6.91 13.90
N ALA A 89 3.37 -7.07 14.44
CA ALA A 89 2.15 -6.93 13.67
C ALA A 89 1.83 -5.44 13.44
N VAL A 90 1.71 -5.06 12.19
CA VAL A 90 1.27 -3.74 11.72
C VAL A 90 -0.23 -3.80 11.48
N GLN A 91 -1.00 -3.06 12.27
CA GLN A 91 -2.45 -2.96 12.13
C GLN A 91 -2.86 -1.56 11.70
N TRP A 92 -3.54 -1.47 10.55
CA TRP A 92 -4.07 -0.22 10.03
C TRP A 92 -5.58 -0.11 10.26
N THR A 93 -6.03 1.00 10.81
CA THR A 93 -7.44 1.31 11.02
C THR A 93 -7.75 2.71 10.52
N ALA A 94 -8.78 2.85 9.68
CA ALA A 94 -9.26 4.14 9.20
C ALA A 94 -9.96 4.90 10.32
N SER A 95 -9.80 6.22 10.34
CA SER A 95 -10.52 7.10 11.26
C SER A 95 -12.03 7.14 10.93
N SER A 96 -12.81 7.81 11.78
CA SER A 96 -14.26 7.93 11.58
C SER A 96 -14.62 8.65 10.28
N SER A 97 -13.87 9.69 9.91
CA SER A 97 -14.04 10.50 8.69
C SER A 97 -13.31 9.97 7.46
N ALA A 98 -12.67 8.80 7.56
CA ALA A 98 -11.91 8.20 6.47
C ALA A 98 -12.38 6.79 6.14
N ALA A 99 -12.08 6.33 4.95
CA ALA A 99 -12.39 4.99 4.47
C ALA A 99 -11.23 4.42 3.66
N TRP A 100 -11.13 3.10 3.64
CA TRP A 100 -10.18 2.43 2.76
C TRP A 100 -10.71 2.38 1.35
N CYS A 101 -9.88 2.76 0.38
CA CYS A 101 -10.08 2.49 -1.03
C CYS A 101 -9.13 1.37 -1.45
N VAL A 102 -9.61 0.50 -2.34
CA VAL A 102 -8.75 -0.48 -3.01
C VAL A 102 -8.67 -0.07 -4.47
N VAL A 103 -7.45 0.19 -4.93
CA VAL A 103 -7.15 0.52 -6.33
C VAL A 103 -6.64 -0.74 -7.04
N ASP A 104 -7.29 -1.12 -8.12
CA ASP A 104 -6.89 -2.26 -8.95
C ASP A 104 -5.81 -1.81 -9.94
N ALA A 105 -4.56 -1.74 -9.46
CA ALA A 105 -3.46 -1.19 -10.25
C ALA A 105 -2.84 -2.20 -11.23
N VAL A 106 -3.10 -3.49 -11.07
CA VAL A 106 -2.68 -4.54 -12.02
C VAL A 106 -3.92 -5.20 -12.59
N SER A 107 -4.23 -4.89 -13.83
CA SER A 107 -5.36 -5.45 -14.58
C SER A 107 -4.97 -5.72 -16.03
N ASP A 108 -5.69 -6.63 -16.68
CA ASP A 108 -5.47 -6.96 -18.10
C ASP A 108 -5.69 -5.76 -19.03
N SER A 109 -6.47 -4.77 -18.58
CA SER A 109 -6.68 -3.49 -19.25
C SER A 109 -5.47 -2.56 -19.19
N GLU A 110 -4.56 -2.71 -18.22
CA GLU A 110 -3.43 -1.81 -17.97
C GLU A 110 -2.07 -2.52 -18.16
N LYS A 111 -1.89 -3.08 -19.36
CA LYS A 111 -0.66 -3.77 -19.77
C LYS A 111 0.61 -2.92 -19.63
N PRO A 112 0.63 -1.61 -19.97
CA PRO A 112 1.83 -0.79 -19.81
C PRO A 112 2.33 -0.72 -18.36
N LEU A 113 1.41 -0.51 -17.40
CA LEU A 113 1.74 -0.50 -15.98
C LEU A 113 2.28 -1.85 -15.51
N SER A 114 1.63 -2.94 -15.93
CA SER A 114 2.04 -4.30 -15.60
C SER A 114 3.46 -4.63 -16.12
N LEU A 115 3.78 -4.23 -17.35
CA LEU A 115 5.11 -4.43 -17.95
C LEU A 115 6.18 -3.58 -17.25
N TRP A 116 5.88 -2.31 -16.96
CA TRP A 116 6.78 -1.45 -16.20
C TRP A 116 7.06 -2.02 -14.82
N LEU A 117 6.01 -2.44 -14.10
CA LEU A 117 6.15 -3.01 -12.76
C LEU A 117 6.96 -4.30 -12.79
N LYS A 118 6.75 -5.17 -13.79
CA LYS A 118 7.56 -6.39 -13.97
C LYS A 118 9.04 -6.07 -14.13
N LYS A 119 9.39 -5.01 -14.86
CA LYS A 119 10.78 -4.57 -15.05
C LYS A 119 11.37 -3.92 -13.80
N GLU A 120 10.63 -3.04 -13.13
CA GLU A 120 11.15 -2.20 -12.05
C GLU A 120 11.02 -2.83 -10.65
N ARG A 121 10.18 -3.86 -10.47
CA ARG A 121 9.93 -4.50 -9.18
C ARG A 121 11.21 -4.87 -8.41
N PRO A 122 12.23 -5.52 -8.99
CA PRO A 122 13.44 -5.85 -8.26
C PRO A 122 14.15 -4.62 -7.69
N ARG A 123 14.28 -3.55 -8.49
CA ARG A 123 14.95 -2.30 -8.08
C ARG A 123 14.16 -1.59 -6.99
N LEU A 124 12.84 -1.48 -7.17
CA LEU A 124 11.95 -0.82 -6.21
C LEU A 124 11.91 -1.56 -4.88
N ASN A 125 11.86 -2.89 -4.91
CA ASN A 125 11.88 -3.69 -3.69
C ASN A 125 13.22 -3.68 -2.96
N ALA A 126 14.33 -3.67 -3.69
CA ALA A 126 15.63 -3.49 -3.07
C ALA A 126 15.68 -2.15 -2.32
N ALA A 127 15.27 -1.05 -2.96
CA ALA A 127 15.22 0.27 -2.34
C ALA A 127 14.26 0.32 -1.14
N ARG A 128 13.04 -0.22 -1.28
CA ARG A 128 12.05 -0.34 -0.20
C ARG A 128 12.61 -1.09 1.00
N ARG A 129 13.25 -2.24 0.75
CA ARG A 129 13.79 -3.10 1.81
C ARG A 129 14.95 -2.42 2.52
N THR A 130 15.83 -1.72 1.80
CA THR A 130 16.89 -0.91 2.44
C THR A 130 16.28 0.17 3.33
N GLU A 131 15.34 0.97 2.83
CA GLU A 131 14.66 2.00 3.65
C GLU A 131 13.98 1.38 4.88
N LEU A 132 13.31 0.24 4.72
CA LEU A 132 12.65 -0.47 5.83
C LEU A 132 13.64 -0.94 6.88
N LEU A 133 14.69 -1.65 6.50
CA LEU A 133 15.63 -2.25 7.46
C LEU A 133 16.39 -1.19 8.24
N ASP A 134 16.79 -0.10 7.60
CA ASP A 134 17.50 1.02 8.25
C ASP A 134 16.59 1.71 9.29
N ALA A 135 15.33 1.98 8.92
CA ALA A 135 14.36 2.59 9.81
C ALA A 135 13.91 1.64 10.94
N LEU A 136 13.71 0.37 10.63
CA LEU A 136 13.28 -0.66 11.58
C LEU A 136 14.35 -0.89 12.65
N SER A 137 15.62 -0.99 12.27
CA SER A 137 16.73 -1.14 13.22
C SER A 137 16.84 0.05 14.17
N SER A 138 16.66 1.27 13.64
CA SER A 138 16.66 2.50 14.44
C SER A 138 15.48 2.53 15.42
N TYR A 139 14.26 2.29 14.92
CA TYR A 139 13.07 2.21 15.76
C TYR A 139 13.18 1.16 16.88
N CYS A 140 13.62 -0.06 16.55
CA CYS A 140 13.77 -1.15 17.53
C CYS A 140 14.75 -0.77 18.65
N ARG A 141 15.90 -0.17 18.30
CA ARG A 141 16.89 0.31 19.25
C ARG A 141 16.34 1.41 20.14
N ASP A 142 15.69 2.41 19.55
CA ASP A 142 15.12 3.54 20.30
C ASP A 142 14.03 3.06 21.26
N LYS A 143 13.19 2.11 20.82
CA LYS A 143 12.14 1.53 21.65
C LYS A 143 12.68 0.69 22.81
N LEU A 144 13.75 -0.07 22.58
CA LEU A 144 14.45 -0.80 23.65
C LEU A 144 15.09 0.16 24.67
N GLN A 145 15.70 1.25 24.20
CA GLN A 145 16.26 2.27 25.09
C GLN A 145 15.18 2.96 25.93
N GLN A 146 14.02 3.26 25.31
CA GLN A 146 12.85 3.80 26.01
C GLN A 146 12.34 2.80 27.07
N ALA A 147 12.26 1.51 26.74
CA ALA A 147 11.86 0.46 27.69
C ALA A 147 12.86 0.30 28.86
N ALA A 148 14.14 0.59 28.63
CA ALA A 148 15.16 0.63 29.67
C ALA A 148 15.15 1.93 30.52
N GLY A 149 14.21 2.85 30.26
CA GLY A 149 14.06 4.10 31.00
C GLY A 149 14.88 5.27 30.47
N THR A 150 15.49 5.14 29.29
CA THR A 150 16.16 6.27 28.61
C THR A 150 15.12 7.19 27.99
N ASP A 151 15.29 8.50 28.15
CA ASP A 151 14.44 9.49 27.48
C ASP A 151 14.82 9.60 25.99
N VAL A 152 14.19 8.74 25.17
CA VAL A 152 14.32 8.74 23.71
C VAL A 152 12.99 9.13 23.09
N THR A 153 13.00 10.17 22.25
CA THR A 153 11.82 10.60 21.50
C THR A 153 11.74 9.83 20.19
N ILE A 154 10.64 9.08 20.00
CA ILE A 154 10.36 8.36 18.76
C ILE A 154 9.50 9.26 17.85
N ASP A 155 9.99 9.56 16.64
CA ASP A 155 9.23 10.30 15.64
C ASP A 155 8.16 9.39 15.01
N ALA A 156 6.91 9.56 15.47
CA ALA A 156 5.78 8.77 15.01
C ALA A 156 5.54 8.86 13.49
N GLY A 157 5.84 10.01 12.87
CA GLY A 157 5.71 10.21 11.43
C GLY A 157 6.73 9.37 10.66
N GLN A 158 7.99 9.38 11.11
CA GLN A 158 9.04 8.56 10.51
C GLN A 158 8.80 7.07 10.68
N VAL A 159 8.40 6.62 11.88
CA VAL A 159 8.09 5.19 12.10
C VAL A 159 6.92 4.77 11.19
N ARG A 160 5.87 5.59 11.09
CA ARG A 160 4.75 5.29 10.20
C ARG A 160 5.23 5.17 8.75
N ASP A 161 5.98 6.15 8.28
CA ASP A 161 6.30 6.28 6.85
C ASP A 161 7.41 5.35 6.37
N PHE A 162 8.40 5.07 7.21
CA PHE A 162 9.57 4.28 6.83
C PHE A 162 9.56 2.86 7.39
N VAL A 163 8.84 2.60 8.50
CA VAL A 163 8.67 1.24 9.03
C VAL A 163 7.33 0.67 8.60
N ALA A 164 6.22 1.21 9.10
CA ALA A 164 4.90 0.60 8.94
C ALA A 164 4.46 0.53 7.47
N LEU A 165 4.56 1.63 6.72
CA LEU A 165 4.14 1.67 5.31
C LEU A 165 5.06 0.83 4.42
N ASN A 166 6.38 0.89 4.63
CA ASN A 166 7.32 0.11 3.81
C ASN A 166 7.25 -1.38 4.11
N ALA A 167 6.85 -1.79 5.31
CA ALA A 167 6.61 -3.19 5.66
C ALA A 167 5.38 -3.79 4.97
N ALA A 168 4.33 -2.98 4.80
CA ALA A 168 3.03 -3.42 4.32
C ALA A 168 2.82 -3.22 2.81
N THR A 169 3.75 -2.56 2.12
CA THR A 169 3.71 -2.35 0.67
C THR A 169 4.77 -3.16 -0.06
N ASP A 170 4.55 -3.36 -1.36
CA ASP A 170 5.51 -3.95 -2.30
C ASP A 170 5.99 -2.85 -3.25
N ALA A 171 6.55 -3.21 -4.41
CA ALA A 171 7.21 -2.29 -5.32
C ALA A 171 6.34 -1.11 -5.77
N LEU A 172 5.06 -1.33 -6.08
CA LEU A 172 4.22 -0.25 -6.60
C LEU A 172 3.83 0.72 -5.49
N GLY A 173 3.33 0.20 -4.36
CA GLY A 173 2.93 0.98 -3.19
C GLY A 173 4.08 1.80 -2.60
N PHE A 174 5.32 1.31 -2.73
CA PHE A 174 6.52 2.07 -2.41
C PHE A 174 6.81 3.22 -3.40
N ALA A 175 6.56 3.00 -4.68
CA ALA A 175 6.92 3.93 -5.76
C ALA A 175 5.89 5.05 -5.96
N VAL A 176 4.66 4.88 -5.50
CA VAL A 176 3.55 5.81 -5.77
C VAL A 176 3.00 6.48 -4.52
N ALA A 177 2.25 7.56 -4.76
CA ALA A 177 1.37 8.17 -3.78
C ALA A 177 0.06 8.56 -4.47
N ALA A 178 -1.04 8.44 -3.74
CA ALA A 178 -2.30 9.04 -4.11
C ALA A 178 -2.27 10.54 -3.83
N LYS A 179 -2.76 11.32 -4.77
CA LYS A 179 -2.94 12.76 -4.65
C LYS A 179 -4.42 13.06 -4.73
N THR A 180 -4.89 13.76 -3.72
CA THR A 180 -6.18 14.45 -3.72
C THR A 180 -5.89 15.95 -3.72
N ASP A 181 -6.91 16.80 -3.87
CA ASP A 181 -6.74 18.26 -3.91
C ASP A 181 -6.01 18.81 -2.67
N LYS A 182 -6.16 18.15 -1.52
CA LYS A 182 -5.68 18.65 -0.22
C LYS A 182 -4.45 17.93 0.31
N ARG A 183 -4.11 16.74 -0.21
CA ARG A 183 -3.11 15.86 0.44
C ARG A 183 -2.50 14.83 -0.50
N VAL A 184 -1.27 14.47 -0.16
CA VAL A 184 -0.54 13.33 -0.71
C VAL A 184 -0.60 12.20 0.32
N ILE A 185 -1.10 11.04 -0.09
CA ILE A 185 -1.34 9.88 0.76
C ILE A 185 -0.56 8.70 0.19
N ARG A 186 0.21 8.02 1.02
CA ARG A 186 0.90 6.79 0.61
C ARG A 186 -0.04 5.59 0.76
N PRO A 187 0.01 4.60 -0.14
CA PRO A 187 -0.66 3.32 0.06
C PRO A 187 -0.21 2.67 1.36
N ALA A 188 -1.17 2.16 2.14
CA ALA A 188 -0.90 1.49 3.41
C ALA A 188 -0.57 0.03 3.23
N VAL A 189 -1.21 -0.63 2.26
CA VAL A 189 -0.98 -2.04 1.95
C VAL A 189 -0.93 -2.22 0.43
N GLU A 190 -0.05 -3.09 -0.05
CA GLU A 190 -0.11 -3.68 -1.39
C GLU A 190 -0.22 -5.20 -1.23
N ASN A 191 -1.22 -5.82 -1.84
CA ASN A 191 -1.36 -7.27 -1.80
C ASN A 191 -0.70 -7.95 -3.01
N GLU A 192 -0.64 -9.28 -3.00
CA GLU A 192 -0.01 -10.09 -4.05
C GLU A 192 -0.67 -9.92 -5.43
N ARG A 193 -1.92 -9.45 -5.49
CA ARG A 193 -2.63 -9.14 -6.73
C ARG A 193 -2.28 -7.75 -7.28
N GLY A 194 -1.40 -7.00 -6.60
CA GLY A 194 -1.05 -5.63 -6.97
C GLY A 194 -2.14 -4.62 -6.65
N GLN A 195 -3.07 -4.95 -5.75
CA GLN A 195 -4.08 -4.00 -5.29
C GLN A 195 -3.49 -3.09 -4.21
N LEU A 196 -3.73 -1.79 -4.34
CA LEU A 196 -3.26 -0.79 -3.40
C LEU A 196 -4.40 -0.36 -2.46
N TYR A 197 -4.16 -0.48 -1.16
CA TYR A 197 -5.09 -0.04 -0.13
C TYR A 197 -4.68 1.35 0.35
N ILE A 198 -5.54 2.34 0.15
CA ILE A 198 -5.24 3.74 0.45
C ILE A 198 -6.36 4.29 1.33
N CYS A 199 -6.02 4.85 2.49
CA CYS A 199 -7.02 5.50 3.33
C CYS A 199 -7.26 6.91 2.83
N VAL A 200 -8.50 7.25 2.50
CA VAL A 200 -8.89 8.54 1.96
C VAL A 200 -10.05 9.12 2.77
N PRO A 201 -10.28 10.44 2.77
CA PRO A 201 -11.54 11.00 3.26
C PRO A 201 -12.74 10.27 2.64
N SER A 202 -13.78 9.98 3.44
CA SER A 202 -14.90 9.14 3.00
C SER A 202 -15.72 9.72 1.84
N ASP A 203 -15.60 11.01 1.57
CA ASP A 203 -16.23 11.73 0.45
C ASP A 203 -15.37 11.74 -0.83
N THR A 204 -14.19 11.11 -0.82
CA THR A 204 -13.28 11.09 -1.97
C THR A 204 -13.86 10.24 -3.11
N GLN A 205 -14.16 10.87 -4.24
CA GLN A 205 -14.65 10.19 -5.45
C GLN A 205 -13.56 9.90 -6.46
N THR A 206 -12.51 10.74 -6.47
CA THR A 206 -11.40 10.63 -7.41
C THR A 206 -10.08 10.94 -6.73
N LEU A 207 -9.01 10.31 -7.22
CA LEU A 207 -7.64 10.65 -6.84
C LEU A 207 -6.71 10.44 -8.03
N THR A 208 -5.50 10.98 -7.95
CA THR A 208 -4.43 10.71 -8.93
C THR A 208 -3.34 9.85 -8.30
N LEU A 209 -3.04 8.70 -8.88
CA LEU A 209 -1.90 7.87 -8.49
C LEU A 209 -0.66 8.31 -9.28
N ALA A 210 0.34 8.86 -8.60
CA ALA A 210 1.55 9.40 -9.23
C ALA A 210 2.81 9.04 -8.44
N GLY A 211 3.99 9.21 -9.05
CA GLY A 211 5.24 8.85 -8.40
C GLY A 211 5.51 9.59 -7.09
N ARG A 212 5.90 8.82 -6.06
CA ARG A 212 6.49 9.33 -4.83
C ARG A 212 7.81 10.02 -5.18
N ARG A 213 8.01 11.22 -4.66
CA ARG A 213 9.27 11.95 -4.87
C ARG A 213 10.38 11.30 -4.05
N SER A 214 11.52 11.10 -4.70
CA SER A 214 12.81 10.78 -4.08
C SER A 214 13.82 11.88 -4.41
N GLY A 215 14.99 11.86 -3.79
CA GLY A 215 16.08 12.81 -4.09
C GLY A 215 16.55 12.80 -5.55
N GLN A 216 16.25 11.75 -6.32
CA GLN A 216 16.62 11.59 -7.73
C GLN A 216 15.44 11.81 -8.69
N GLY A 217 14.30 12.31 -8.19
CA GLY A 217 13.06 12.46 -8.96
C GLY A 217 11.97 11.45 -8.55
N PRO A 218 10.87 11.36 -9.31
CA PRO A 218 9.78 10.45 -8.99
C PRO A 218 10.17 8.98 -9.20
N LEU A 219 9.83 8.11 -8.23
CA LEU A 219 10.12 6.67 -8.31
C LEU A 219 9.30 5.94 -9.39
N PHE A 220 8.14 6.50 -9.72
CA PHE A 220 7.26 6.07 -10.81
C PHE A 220 7.05 7.23 -11.78
N PRO A 221 7.33 7.05 -13.09
CA PRO A 221 7.30 8.14 -14.06
C PRO A 221 5.91 8.46 -14.61
N GLY A 222 4.89 7.66 -14.27
CA GLY A 222 3.54 7.82 -14.79
C GLY A 222 2.58 8.57 -13.88
N SER A 223 1.32 8.66 -14.33
CA SER A 223 0.21 9.27 -13.61
C SER A 223 -1.10 8.65 -14.05
N TYR A 224 -1.82 8.01 -13.13
CA TYR A 224 -3.14 7.41 -13.39
C TYR A 224 -4.23 8.18 -12.66
N HIS A 225 -5.32 8.47 -13.36
CA HIS A 225 -6.53 8.96 -12.72
C HIS A 225 -7.30 7.78 -12.14
N VAL A 226 -7.78 7.89 -10.91
CA VAL A 226 -8.49 6.81 -10.22
C VAL A 226 -9.90 7.26 -9.92
N VAL A 227 -10.88 6.47 -10.37
CA VAL A 227 -12.30 6.69 -10.10
C VAL A 227 -12.75 5.69 -9.04
N ILE A 228 -13.30 6.20 -7.94
CA ILE A 228 -13.66 5.40 -6.77
C ILE A 228 -15.17 5.13 -6.80
N ALA A 229 -15.54 3.87 -6.99
CA ALA A 229 -16.91 3.42 -6.80
C ALA A 229 -17.27 3.42 -5.30
N PRO A 230 -18.51 3.78 -4.94
CA PRO A 230 -18.98 3.68 -3.56
C PRO A 230 -18.94 2.22 -3.09
N ALA A 231 -18.87 2.02 -1.78
CA ALA A 231 -18.92 0.68 -1.22
C ALA A 231 -20.30 0.08 -1.54
N ALA A 232 -20.33 -1.15 -2.05
CA ALA A 232 -21.58 -1.86 -2.19
C ALA A 232 -22.21 -2.01 -0.79
N ALA A 233 -23.45 -1.58 -0.63
CA ALA A 233 -24.19 -1.87 0.60
C ALA A 233 -24.22 -3.38 0.81
N ALA A 234 -24.01 -3.84 2.04
CA ALA A 234 -24.25 -5.23 2.37
C ALA A 234 -25.67 -5.61 1.91
N PRO A 235 -25.88 -6.77 1.27
CA PRO A 235 -27.23 -7.21 0.96
C PRO A 235 -28.04 -7.21 2.26
N ALA A 236 -29.17 -6.53 2.27
CA ALA A 236 -30.11 -6.58 3.38
C ALA A 236 -30.49 -8.05 3.60
N ASP A 237 -30.36 -8.54 4.83
CA ASP A 237 -30.87 -9.86 5.19
C ASP A 237 -32.34 -9.96 4.77
N PRO A 238 -32.76 -11.00 4.02
CA PRO A 238 -34.15 -11.15 3.59
C PRO A 238 -35.14 -11.40 4.74
N GLU A 239 -34.69 -11.48 5.99
CA GLU A 239 -35.52 -11.86 7.14
C GLU A 239 -35.73 -10.70 8.11
N GLN A 240 -36.46 -9.67 7.67
CA GLN A 240 -37.28 -8.84 8.55
C GLN A 240 -38.40 -8.17 7.74
N SER A 241 -39.28 -9.02 7.21
CA SER A 241 -40.63 -8.62 6.80
C SER A 241 -41.63 -9.55 7.47
N THR A 242 -41.71 -9.46 8.79
CA THR A 242 -42.83 -10.03 9.55
C THR A 242 -43.34 -9.01 10.57
N ASP A 243 -44.64 -8.81 10.46
CA ASP A 243 -45.58 -8.42 11.51
C ASP A 243 -45.80 -6.92 11.78
N ALA A 244 -46.74 -6.37 11.02
CA ALA A 244 -47.77 -5.51 11.58
C ALA A 244 -49.14 -5.92 11.02
N GLU A 245 -49.60 -7.09 11.45
CA GLU A 245 -51.01 -7.48 11.43
C GLU A 245 -51.78 -6.47 12.29
N THR A 246 -52.53 -5.58 11.65
CA THR A 246 -53.51 -4.72 12.34
C THR A 246 -54.88 -5.12 11.84
N MET A 247 -55.50 -6.10 12.50
CA MET A 247 -56.95 -6.28 12.42
C MET A 247 -57.64 -5.23 13.28
N PRO A 248 -58.64 -4.49 12.77
CA PRO A 248 -59.54 -3.72 13.62
C PRO A 248 -60.69 -4.61 14.07
N GLU A 249 -60.80 -4.87 15.38
CA GLU A 249 -62.05 -5.33 15.96
C GLU A 249 -62.99 -4.11 16.13
N LYS A 250 -64.21 -4.28 15.62
CA LYS A 250 -65.27 -3.27 15.41
C LYS A 250 -66.23 -3.25 16.64
N PRO A 251 -67.29 -2.41 16.64
CA PRO A 251 -67.84 -1.77 17.85
C PRO A 251 -68.72 -2.67 18.73
#